data_AF-A0A954EK23-F1
#
_entry.id   AF-A0A954EK23-F1
#
_cell.length_a   1.000
_cell.length_b   1.000
_cell.length_c   1.000
_cell.angle_alpha   90.00
_cell.angle_beta   90.00
_cell.angle_gamma   90.00
#
_symmetry.space_group_name_H-M   'P 1'
#
loop_
_entity.id
_entity.type
_entity.pdbx_description
1 polymer ?
#
loop_
_entity_poly.entity_id
_entity_poly.type
_entity_poly.pdbx_seq_one_letter_code
_entity_poly.pdbx_strand_id
1 'polypeptide(L)'
;MPPAARILDMVSHPLPPMLTPGPGAFTVLIGKKPAWRGVPAAVAGALSAAKTISDTAIKTAEAATLAAAGTPGAPAAKLAEEAAKASAAASMGAAISSAAGMSDIHACTTPLPIPPHGPGVVIDGSPTVLINNLPACRQGDTILEAVGPPNKISMGCFNVFIGSSGGGGGGGGGAAAGAAAPGGLGSIGKLPVTKLPNGDIQVGKAITITGDDAFKQKTLAHLGQIAATDNGNDLLQAIDSSGKQLTIQESGDGTNSTSANPATAYRNADGTAGSGSDSTVDYNPDRTTLRDPGEASTADNAWKDRPPAVGLAHELVHVYQAANGEWDSATADNDGLVDPADPSKKAQETIDELQAAGIPPHDTYPYTENKIRDQWSPKQPQRPYY
;
A
#
# COMPACT_ATOMS: atom_id res chain seq x y z
N MET A 1 -15.39 -15.16 -21.78
CA MET A 1 -15.55 -14.12 -20.74
C MET A 1 -16.20 -14.79 -19.54
N PRO A 2 -15.60 -14.77 -18.34
CA PRO A 2 -16.19 -15.36 -17.15
C PRO A 2 -17.37 -14.53 -16.60
N PRO A 3 -18.35 -15.17 -15.92
CA PRO A 3 -19.42 -14.51 -15.19
C PRO A 3 -18.89 -13.48 -14.17
N ALA A 4 -19.56 -12.33 -14.05
CA ALA A 4 -19.22 -11.28 -13.09
C ALA A 4 -19.53 -11.70 -11.65
N ALA A 5 -18.63 -11.41 -10.72
CA ALA A 5 -18.76 -11.74 -9.30
C ALA A 5 -19.47 -10.63 -8.52
N ARG A 6 -20.17 -11.04 -7.46
CA ARG A 6 -21.04 -10.19 -6.64
C ARG A 6 -21.03 -10.67 -5.22
N ILE A 7 -21.52 -9.84 -4.30
CA ILE A 7 -21.76 -10.28 -2.93
C ILE A 7 -22.64 -11.55 -2.92
N LEU A 8 -22.29 -12.50 -2.04
CA LEU A 8 -22.92 -13.81 -1.86
C LEU A 8 -22.72 -14.81 -3.01
N ASP A 9 -21.93 -14.52 -4.04
CA ASP A 9 -21.54 -15.53 -5.01
C ASP A 9 -20.52 -16.51 -4.37
N MET A 10 -20.52 -17.78 -4.82
CA MET A 10 -19.80 -18.86 -4.14
C MET A 10 -18.28 -18.71 -4.23
N VAL A 11 -17.57 -19.10 -3.17
CA VAL A 11 -16.11 -19.25 -3.13
C VAL A 11 -15.71 -20.72 -2.93
N SER A 12 -14.44 -21.04 -3.12
CA SER A 12 -13.93 -22.42 -3.02
C SER A 12 -13.71 -22.87 -1.58
N HIS A 13 -13.43 -21.93 -0.68
CA HIS A 13 -13.29 -22.23 0.74
C HIS A 13 -14.65 -22.41 1.42
N PRO A 14 -14.77 -23.32 2.41
CA PRO A 14 -16.06 -23.77 2.90
C PRO A 14 -16.73 -22.81 3.89
N LEU A 15 -15.98 -21.92 4.56
CA LEU A 15 -16.49 -21.14 5.68
C LEU A 15 -16.11 -19.66 5.60
N PRO A 16 -17.04 -18.75 5.26
CA PRO A 16 -18.32 -19.01 4.61
C PRO A 16 -18.11 -19.40 3.14
N PRO A 17 -19.01 -20.19 2.53
CA PRO A 17 -18.84 -20.68 1.15
C PRO A 17 -19.20 -19.64 0.09
N MET A 18 -19.17 -18.35 0.45
CA MET A 18 -19.58 -17.24 -0.40
C MET A 18 -18.87 -15.94 -0.06
N LEU A 19 -18.83 -15.02 -1.03
CA LEU A 19 -18.33 -13.66 -0.86
C LEU A 19 -19.16 -12.88 0.17
N THR A 20 -18.53 -12.50 1.27
CA THR A 20 -19.12 -11.81 2.42
C THR A 20 -17.98 -11.33 3.33
N PRO A 21 -18.11 -10.26 4.12
CA PRO A 21 -19.26 -9.35 4.20
C PRO A 21 -19.20 -8.18 3.22
N GLY A 22 -18.05 -7.96 2.57
CA GLY A 22 -17.70 -6.74 1.83
C GLY A 22 -18.89 -6.14 1.08
N PRO A 23 -19.17 -4.85 1.25
CA PRO A 23 -20.49 -4.27 0.96
C PRO A 23 -20.93 -4.49 -0.49
N GLY A 24 -19.96 -4.71 -1.38
CA GLY A 24 -20.11 -4.63 -2.81
C GLY A 24 -20.33 -3.19 -3.24
N ALA A 25 -20.31 -2.95 -4.55
CA ALA A 25 -20.65 -1.65 -5.10
C ALA A 25 -22.17 -1.43 -5.04
N PHE A 26 -22.67 -0.72 -4.02
CA PHE A 26 -24.10 -0.38 -3.92
C PHE A 26 -24.63 0.41 -5.12
N THR A 27 -23.76 1.16 -5.80
CA THR A 27 -24.08 1.94 -7.00
C THR A 27 -24.13 1.09 -8.28
N VAL A 28 -23.59 -0.13 -8.27
CA VAL A 28 -23.51 -1.00 -9.43
C VAL A 28 -24.00 -2.40 -9.07
N LEU A 29 -25.26 -2.67 -9.43
CA LEU A 29 -25.89 -3.96 -9.20
C LEU A 29 -25.77 -4.86 -10.43
N ILE A 30 -25.28 -6.07 -10.24
CA ILE A 30 -25.24 -7.13 -11.26
C ILE A 30 -26.24 -8.21 -10.84
N GLY A 31 -27.24 -8.51 -11.68
CA GLY A 31 -28.31 -9.45 -11.30
C GLY A 31 -28.93 -9.14 -9.92
N LYS A 32 -29.18 -7.85 -9.64
CA LYS A 32 -29.77 -7.31 -8.40
C LYS A 32 -28.92 -7.45 -7.12
N LYS A 33 -27.65 -7.83 -7.23
CA LYS A 33 -26.71 -7.86 -6.10
C LYS A 33 -25.56 -6.88 -6.34
N PRO A 34 -25.05 -6.19 -5.31
CA PRO A 34 -23.84 -5.38 -5.42
C PRO A 34 -22.68 -6.13 -6.08
N ALA A 35 -22.08 -5.53 -7.10
CA ALA A 35 -20.92 -6.09 -7.78
C ALA A 35 -19.69 -6.13 -6.85
N TRP A 36 -18.85 -7.15 -7.00
CA TRP A 36 -17.64 -7.31 -6.18
C TRP A 36 -16.43 -6.67 -6.87
N ARG A 37 -15.64 -5.92 -6.11
CA ARG A 37 -14.45 -5.17 -6.56
C ARG A 37 -13.18 -5.75 -5.94
N GLY A 38 -12.15 -5.89 -6.76
CA GLY A 38 -10.82 -6.32 -6.37
C GLY A 38 -9.90 -5.13 -6.16
N VAL A 39 -8.71 -5.39 -5.64
CA VAL A 39 -7.69 -4.36 -5.45
C VAL A 39 -6.99 -4.02 -6.77
N PRO A 40 -6.44 -2.79 -6.93
CA PRO A 40 -5.60 -2.43 -8.07
C PRO A 40 -4.39 -3.36 -8.22
N ALA A 41 -3.85 -3.50 -9.44
CA ALA A 41 -2.75 -4.42 -9.74
C ALA A 41 -1.48 -4.15 -8.91
N ALA A 42 -1.15 -2.89 -8.62
CA ALA A 42 0.00 -2.55 -7.78
C ALA A 42 -0.20 -3.00 -6.31
N VAL A 43 -1.42 -2.86 -5.78
CA VAL A 43 -1.80 -3.36 -4.45
C VAL A 43 -1.78 -4.90 -4.43
N ALA A 44 -2.27 -5.55 -5.48
CA ALA A 44 -2.20 -7.01 -5.63
C ALA A 44 -0.76 -7.53 -5.59
N GLY A 45 0.16 -6.86 -6.30
CA GLY A 45 1.59 -7.17 -6.28
C GLY A 45 2.21 -7.03 -4.89
N ALA A 46 1.91 -5.93 -4.19
CA ALA A 46 2.36 -5.69 -2.82
C ALA A 46 1.85 -6.76 -1.83
N LEU A 47 0.54 -7.06 -1.85
CA LEU A 47 -0.06 -8.05 -0.96
C LEU A 47 0.41 -9.48 -1.27
N SER A 48 0.69 -9.79 -2.54
CA SER A 48 1.26 -11.08 -2.93
C SER A 48 2.69 -11.26 -2.39
N ALA A 49 3.50 -10.19 -2.44
CA ALA A 49 4.83 -10.19 -1.84
C ALA A 49 4.77 -10.38 -0.31
N ALA A 50 3.89 -9.63 0.35
CA ALA A 50 3.61 -9.75 1.78
C ALA A 50 3.16 -11.18 2.17
N LYS A 51 2.22 -11.76 1.42
CA LYS A 51 1.73 -13.13 1.66
C LYS A 51 2.83 -14.17 1.49
N THR A 52 3.72 -14.00 0.53
CA THR A 52 4.85 -14.91 0.32
C THR A 52 5.82 -14.90 1.51
N ILE A 53 6.04 -13.74 2.14
CA ILE A 53 6.83 -13.62 3.37
C ILE A 53 6.18 -14.43 4.50
N SER A 54 4.89 -14.19 4.76
CA SER A 54 4.13 -14.91 5.79
C SER A 54 4.08 -16.42 5.56
N ASP A 55 3.81 -16.86 4.33
CA ASP A 55 3.73 -18.29 3.99
C ASP A 55 5.08 -18.99 4.16
N THR A 56 6.18 -18.31 3.88
CA THR A 56 7.53 -18.85 4.09
C THR A 56 7.83 -19.04 5.57
N ALA A 57 7.45 -18.06 6.40
CA ALA A 57 7.60 -18.16 7.85
C ALA A 57 6.75 -19.31 8.44
N ILE A 58 5.48 -19.40 8.04
CA ILE A 58 4.58 -20.49 8.46
C ILE A 58 5.15 -21.85 8.07
N LYS A 59 5.54 -22.04 6.80
CA LYS A 59 6.10 -23.31 6.33
C LYS A 59 7.38 -23.70 7.08
N THR A 60 8.21 -22.73 7.43
CA THR A 60 9.41 -22.97 8.23
C THR A 60 9.06 -23.47 9.62
N ALA A 61 8.06 -22.87 10.27
CA ALA A 61 7.60 -23.31 11.59
C ALA A 61 6.90 -24.68 11.54
N GLU A 62 6.09 -24.96 10.51
CA GLU A 62 5.49 -26.27 10.28
C GLU A 62 6.54 -27.37 10.07
N ALA A 63 7.60 -27.07 9.32
CA ALA A 63 8.72 -27.98 9.14
C ALA A 63 9.48 -28.26 10.45
N ALA A 64 9.64 -27.25 11.31
CA ALA A 64 10.24 -27.41 12.63
C ALA A 64 9.38 -28.29 13.56
N THR A 65 8.06 -28.12 13.56
CA THR A 65 7.13 -29.01 14.26
C THR A 65 7.26 -30.44 13.77
N LEU A 66 7.27 -30.64 12.45
CA LEU A 66 7.40 -31.96 11.85
C LEU A 66 8.73 -32.63 12.25
N ALA A 67 9.83 -31.88 12.24
CA ALA A 67 11.14 -32.37 12.65
C ALA A 67 11.22 -32.72 14.15
N ALA A 68 10.47 -32.00 14.98
CA ALA A 68 10.41 -32.25 16.43
C ALA A 68 9.44 -33.38 16.81
N ALA A 69 8.65 -33.91 15.88
CA ALA A 69 7.62 -34.92 16.16
C ALA A 69 8.20 -36.15 16.89
N GLY A 70 7.54 -36.57 17.97
CA GLY A 70 7.97 -37.69 18.80
C GLY A 70 9.13 -37.39 19.76
N THR A 71 9.69 -36.18 19.73
CA THR A 71 10.70 -35.73 20.70
C THR A 71 10.06 -34.98 21.87
N PRO A 72 10.74 -34.82 23.01
CA PRO A 72 10.29 -33.92 24.08
C PRO A 72 10.11 -32.46 23.65
N GLY A 73 10.73 -32.04 22.54
CA GLY A 73 10.61 -30.69 21.98
C GLY A 73 9.35 -30.45 21.14
N ALA A 74 8.58 -31.50 20.79
CA ALA A 74 7.40 -31.37 19.93
C ALA A 74 6.38 -30.33 20.43
N PRO A 75 6.04 -30.25 21.74
CA PRO A 75 5.09 -29.25 22.23
C PRO A 75 5.59 -27.81 22.03
N ALA A 76 6.89 -27.56 22.24
CA ALA A 76 7.47 -26.23 22.07
C ALA A 76 7.50 -25.81 20.59
N ALA A 77 7.87 -26.73 19.69
CA ALA A 77 7.83 -26.47 18.25
C ALA A 77 6.41 -26.17 17.76
N LYS A 78 5.42 -26.93 18.25
CA LYS A 78 4.01 -26.69 17.90
C LYS A 78 3.51 -25.34 18.42
N LEU A 79 3.86 -24.94 19.64
CA LEU A 79 3.54 -23.60 20.16
C LEU A 79 4.16 -22.49 19.30
N ALA A 80 5.41 -22.66 18.84
CA ALA A 80 6.06 -21.70 17.95
C ALA A 80 5.39 -21.64 16.57
N GLU A 81 4.94 -22.77 16.03
CA GLU A 81 4.15 -22.81 14.78
C GLU A 81 2.82 -22.08 14.90
N GLU A 82 2.05 -22.35 15.95
CA GLU A 82 0.76 -21.66 16.17
C GLU A 82 0.97 -20.16 16.40
N ALA A 83 2.03 -19.76 17.10
CA ALA A 83 2.41 -18.36 17.25
C ALA A 83 2.77 -17.71 15.92
N ALA A 84 3.54 -18.39 15.06
CA ALA A 84 3.89 -17.89 13.73
C ALA A 84 2.64 -17.71 12.84
N LYS A 85 1.69 -18.66 12.90
CA LYS A 85 0.41 -18.57 12.18
C LYS A 85 -0.46 -17.42 12.70
N ALA A 86 -0.52 -17.23 14.02
CA ALA A 86 -1.26 -16.12 14.64
C ALA A 86 -0.68 -14.76 14.26
N SER A 87 0.65 -14.60 14.34
CA SER A 87 1.34 -13.37 13.94
C SER A 87 1.14 -13.07 12.46
N ALA A 88 1.28 -14.08 11.58
CA ALA A 88 1.06 -13.91 10.15
C ALA A 88 -0.39 -13.54 9.81
N ALA A 89 -1.38 -14.12 10.48
CA ALA A 89 -2.78 -13.78 10.29
C ALA A 89 -3.09 -12.35 10.75
N ALA A 90 -2.50 -11.91 11.86
CA ALA A 90 -2.65 -10.55 12.36
C ALA A 90 -1.98 -9.53 11.43
N SER A 91 -0.73 -9.75 11.03
CA SER A 91 0.04 -8.83 10.20
C SER A 91 -0.54 -8.71 8.79
N MET A 92 -0.84 -9.85 8.14
CA MET A 92 -1.48 -9.84 6.83
C MET A 92 -2.91 -9.34 6.89
N GLY A 93 -3.64 -9.64 7.96
CA GLY A 93 -5.00 -9.14 8.15
C GLY A 93 -5.04 -7.62 8.24
N ALA A 94 -4.08 -7.03 8.97
CA ALA A 94 -3.92 -5.59 9.05
C ALA A 94 -3.50 -4.99 7.69
N ALA A 95 -2.53 -5.59 6.99
CA ALA A 95 -2.10 -5.14 5.67
C ALA A 95 -3.22 -5.20 4.63
N ILE A 96 -4.01 -6.27 4.60
CA ILE A 96 -5.18 -6.39 3.70
C ILE A 96 -6.21 -5.31 4.01
N SER A 97 -6.50 -5.10 5.30
CA SER A 97 -7.48 -4.11 5.73
C SER A 97 -7.06 -2.68 5.40
N SER A 98 -5.78 -2.33 5.57
CA SER A 98 -5.27 -1.01 5.23
C SER A 98 -5.17 -0.79 3.72
N ALA A 99 -4.87 -1.85 2.95
CA ALA A 99 -4.65 -1.77 1.52
C ALA A 99 -5.92 -1.82 0.68
N ALA A 100 -6.99 -2.44 1.18
CA ALA A 100 -8.22 -2.65 0.41
C ALA A 100 -8.82 -1.34 -0.11
N GLY A 101 -8.71 -0.24 0.66
CA GLY A 101 -9.35 1.02 0.33
C GLY A 101 -10.87 0.84 0.20
N MET A 102 -11.40 1.03 -1.01
CA MET A 102 -12.81 0.77 -1.33
C MET A 102 -13.08 -0.60 -1.96
N SER A 103 -12.07 -1.46 -2.07
CA SER A 103 -12.21 -2.83 -2.59
C SER A 103 -12.96 -3.70 -1.59
N ASP A 104 -13.62 -4.74 -2.07
CA ASP A 104 -14.46 -5.58 -1.22
C ASP A 104 -13.61 -6.65 -0.50
N ILE A 105 -13.75 -6.72 0.83
CA ILE A 105 -13.06 -7.68 1.68
C ILE A 105 -13.97 -8.88 1.97
N HIS A 106 -13.48 -10.06 1.63
CA HIS A 106 -14.05 -11.34 2.05
C HIS A 106 -13.52 -11.71 3.44
N ALA A 107 -14.36 -12.14 4.36
CA ALA A 107 -13.94 -12.75 5.62
C ALA A 107 -13.99 -14.26 5.49
N CYS A 108 -12.84 -14.92 5.50
CA CYS A 108 -12.73 -16.37 5.53
C CYS A 108 -12.50 -16.85 6.96
N THR A 109 -13.48 -17.58 7.45
CA THR A 109 -13.49 -18.19 8.80
C THR A 109 -13.01 -19.63 8.80
N THR A 110 -12.56 -20.16 7.65
CA THR A 110 -11.97 -21.49 7.53
C THR A 110 -10.73 -21.57 8.44
N PRO A 111 -10.68 -22.51 9.40
CA PRO A 111 -9.53 -22.62 10.30
C PRO A 111 -8.29 -23.17 9.59
N LEU A 112 -7.12 -22.61 9.90
CA LEU A 112 -5.82 -23.23 9.68
C LEU A 112 -5.33 -23.82 11.01
N PRO A 113 -5.73 -25.05 11.37
CA PRO A 113 -5.94 -25.48 12.76
C PRO A 113 -6.44 -24.40 13.75
N ILE A 114 -5.63 -23.41 14.13
CA ILE A 114 -5.97 -22.06 14.60
C ILE A 114 -4.83 -21.13 14.10
N PRO A 115 -5.05 -19.90 13.59
CA PRO A 115 -6.26 -19.08 13.48
C PRO A 115 -7.06 -19.30 12.19
N PRO A 116 -8.24 -18.67 12.03
CA PRO A 116 -8.92 -18.59 10.73
C PRO A 116 -8.08 -17.89 9.67
N HIS A 117 -8.36 -18.17 8.39
CA HIS A 117 -7.71 -17.53 7.25
C HIS A 117 -7.78 -16.00 7.26
N GLY A 118 -8.86 -15.43 7.78
CA GLY A 118 -8.99 -14.01 8.04
C GLY A 118 -9.53 -13.21 6.85
N PRO A 119 -9.28 -11.89 6.78
CA PRO A 119 -9.73 -11.07 5.68
C PRO A 119 -9.00 -11.44 4.39
N GLY A 120 -9.65 -11.23 3.26
CA GLY A 120 -9.08 -11.45 1.94
C GLY A 120 -9.65 -10.53 0.88
N VAL A 121 -8.83 -10.23 -0.12
CA VAL A 121 -9.19 -9.36 -1.25
C VAL A 121 -8.93 -10.08 -2.56
N VAL A 122 -9.69 -9.71 -3.59
CA VAL A 122 -9.45 -10.25 -4.93
C VAL A 122 -8.28 -9.51 -5.57
N ILE A 123 -7.26 -10.26 -6.00
CA ILE A 123 -5.97 -9.73 -6.48
C ILE A 123 -5.78 -9.77 -8.00
N ASP A 124 -6.67 -10.43 -8.73
CA ASP A 124 -6.57 -10.68 -10.18
C ASP A 124 -7.88 -10.35 -10.92
N GLY A 125 -8.60 -9.34 -10.42
CA GLY A 125 -9.81 -8.79 -11.04
C GLY A 125 -9.56 -8.23 -12.46
N SER A 126 -10.63 -7.73 -13.11
CA SER A 126 -10.52 -7.25 -14.49
C SER A 126 -9.58 -6.03 -14.62
N PRO A 127 -8.62 -6.05 -15.56
CA PRO A 127 -7.73 -4.91 -15.80
C PRO A 127 -8.39 -3.76 -16.56
N THR A 128 -9.54 -3.98 -17.20
CA THR A 128 -10.17 -3.01 -18.12
C THR A 128 -11.62 -2.68 -17.76
N VAL A 129 -12.27 -3.51 -16.95
CA VAL A 129 -13.63 -3.25 -16.50
C VAL A 129 -13.55 -2.82 -15.04
N LEU A 130 -13.80 -1.54 -14.81
CA LEU A 130 -13.73 -0.93 -13.48
C LEU A 130 -15.13 -0.65 -12.94
N ILE A 131 -15.31 -0.86 -11.64
CA ILE A 131 -16.51 -0.53 -10.88
C ILE A 131 -16.06 0.38 -9.74
N ASN A 132 -16.55 1.62 -9.72
CA ASN A 132 -16.06 2.66 -8.80
C ASN A 132 -14.53 2.82 -8.87
N ASN A 133 -13.97 2.82 -10.08
CA ASN A 133 -12.54 2.91 -10.36
C ASN A 133 -11.69 1.76 -9.77
N LEU A 134 -12.28 0.59 -9.51
CA LEU A 134 -11.61 -0.61 -9.02
C LEU A 134 -11.88 -1.82 -9.92
N PRO A 135 -10.93 -2.75 -10.08
CA PRO A 135 -11.11 -3.96 -10.89
C PRO A 135 -12.39 -4.73 -10.57
N ALA A 136 -13.24 -4.95 -11.58
CA ALA A 136 -14.44 -5.77 -11.42
C ALA A 136 -14.07 -7.26 -11.32
N CYS A 137 -14.61 -7.95 -10.31
CA CYS A 137 -14.31 -9.37 -10.05
C CYS A 137 -15.21 -10.31 -10.83
N ARG A 138 -14.76 -11.55 -11.00
CA ARG A 138 -15.32 -12.56 -11.89
C ARG A 138 -15.14 -13.95 -11.31
N GLN A 139 -15.91 -14.91 -11.83
CA GLN A 139 -15.64 -16.31 -11.59
C GLN A 139 -14.21 -16.68 -12.01
N GLY A 140 -13.48 -17.39 -11.14
CA GLY A 140 -12.10 -17.84 -11.33
C GLY A 140 -11.04 -16.93 -10.71
N ASP A 141 -11.39 -15.68 -10.42
CA ASP A 141 -10.51 -14.72 -9.74
C ASP A 141 -10.15 -15.25 -8.33
N THR A 142 -8.93 -14.97 -7.91
CA THR A 142 -8.26 -15.40 -6.68
C THR A 142 -8.50 -14.41 -5.56
N ILE A 143 -8.94 -14.93 -4.42
CA ILE A 143 -9.01 -14.20 -3.16
C ILE A 143 -7.73 -14.53 -2.40
N LEU A 144 -6.89 -13.52 -2.19
CA LEU A 144 -5.73 -13.60 -1.30
C LEU A 144 -6.23 -13.34 0.11
N GLU A 145 -6.16 -14.37 0.96
CA GLU A 145 -6.53 -14.32 2.38
C GLU A 145 -5.28 -14.13 3.25
N ALA A 146 -5.46 -13.65 4.48
CA ALA A 146 -4.34 -13.33 5.36
C ALA A 146 -3.42 -14.54 5.62
N VAL A 147 -4.01 -15.71 5.86
CA VAL A 147 -3.31 -17.00 5.92
C VAL A 147 -4.12 -18.09 5.22
N GLY A 148 -3.51 -19.25 5.02
CA GLY A 148 -4.14 -20.39 4.36
C GLY A 148 -3.87 -20.48 2.85
N PRO A 149 -4.34 -21.56 2.22
CA PRO A 149 -4.20 -21.78 0.78
C PRO A 149 -5.02 -20.75 -0.04
N PRO A 150 -4.71 -20.57 -1.34
CA PRO A 150 -5.50 -19.69 -2.19
C PRO A 150 -7.00 -20.04 -2.21
N ASN A 151 -7.86 -19.03 -2.14
CA ASN A 151 -9.31 -19.15 -2.34
C ASN A 151 -9.68 -18.60 -3.72
N LYS A 152 -10.79 -19.07 -4.30
CA LYS A 152 -11.26 -18.65 -5.62
C LYS A 152 -12.75 -18.39 -5.62
N ILE A 153 -13.17 -17.43 -6.44
CA ILE A 153 -14.59 -17.21 -6.75
C ILE A 153 -15.06 -18.35 -7.66
N SER A 154 -15.86 -19.25 -7.10
CA SER A 154 -16.31 -20.48 -7.77
C SER A 154 -17.50 -20.24 -8.70
N MET A 155 -18.29 -19.20 -8.45
CA MET A 155 -19.49 -18.88 -9.22
C MET A 155 -19.65 -17.36 -9.39
N GLY A 156 -20.32 -16.94 -10.46
CA GLY A 156 -20.71 -15.54 -10.68
C GLY A 156 -22.09 -15.45 -11.33
N CYS A 157 -22.46 -14.26 -11.79
CA CYS A 157 -23.73 -13.97 -12.43
C CYS A 157 -23.76 -14.46 -13.89
N PHE A 158 -24.39 -15.60 -14.17
CA PHE A 158 -24.38 -16.25 -15.49
C PHE A 158 -24.96 -15.44 -16.67
N ASN A 159 -25.60 -14.29 -16.43
CA ASN A 159 -26.12 -13.41 -17.46
C ASN A 159 -25.30 -12.13 -17.68
N VAL A 160 -24.23 -11.90 -16.90
CA VAL A 160 -23.31 -10.77 -17.05
C VAL A 160 -21.90 -11.30 -17.08
N PHE A 161 -21.21 -11.10 -18.20
CA PHE A 161 -19.85 -11.57 -18.40
C PHE A 161 -18.89 -10.40 -18.50
N ILE A 162 -17.73 -10.49 -17.84
CA ILE A 162 -16.71 -9.46 -17.88
C ILE A 162 -15.54 -9.94 -18.75
N GLY A 163 -15.11 -9.08 -19.68
CA GLY A 163 -13.98 -9.35 -20.56
C GLY A 163 -12.65 -9.43 -19.81
N SER A 164 -11.74 -10.26 -20.32
CA SER A 164 -10.34 -10.31 -19.90
C SER A 164 -9.41 -9.65 -20.92
N SER A 165 -9.88 -9.38 -22.14
CA SER A 165 -9.07 -8.86 -23.24
C SER A 165 -9.08 -7.33 -23.29
N GLY A 166 -7.99 -6.74 -22.81
CA GLY A 166 -7.49 -5.48 -23.34
C GLY A 166 -6.95 -5.72 -24.76
N GLY A 167 -7.86 -5.76 -25.73
CA GLY A 167 -7.52 -5.62 -27.14
C GLY A 167 -7.38 -4.13 -27.47
N GLY A 168 -6.35 -3.49 -26.93
CA GLY A 168 -6.05 -2.07 -27.12
C GLY A 168 -4.75 -1.77 -26.38
N GLY A 169 -3.69 -1.49 -27.13
CA GLY A 169 -2.30 -1.61 -26.69
C GLY A 169 -1.88 -0.74 -25.51
N GLY A 170 -0.92 -1.28 -24.74
CA GLY A 170 -0.10 -0.56 -23.78
C GLY A 170 -0.06 -1.20 -22.39
N GLY A 171 0.97 -2.00 -22.10
CA GLY A 171 1.37 -2.37 -20.73
C GLY A 171 0.87 -3.73 -20.24
N GLY A 172 1.64 -4.78 -20.48
CA GLY A 172 1.40 -6.12 -19.96
C GLY A 172 1.59 -6.25 -18.45
N GLY A 173 0.87 -7.20 -17.87
CA GLY A 173 1.01 -7.59 -16.47
C GLY A 173 0.15 -8.81 -16.11
N GLY A 174 -0.07 -9.74 -17.05
CA GLY A 174 -0.46 -11.08 -16.67
C GLY A 174 0.74 -11.71 -15.98
N ALA A 175 0.64 -11.98 -14.67
CA ALA A 175 1.65 -12.66 -13.89
C ALA A 175 1.82 -14.10 -14.40
N ALA A 176 2.54 -14.25 -15.50
CA ALA A 176 3.29 -15.47 -15.76
C ALA A 176 4.45 -15.48 -14.76
N ALA A 177 4.56 -16.56 -14.00
CA ALA A 177 5.70 -16.84 -13.15
C ALA A 177 6.97 -16.94 -14.03
N GLY A 178 7.58 -15.79 -14.33
CA GLY A 178 8.98 -15.74 -14.72
C GLY A 178 9.80 -16.27 -13.55
N ALA A 179 10.84 -17.06 -13.84
CA ALA A 179 11.73 -17.58 -12.80
C ALA A 179 12.17 -16.43 -11.90
N ALA A 180 11.66 -16.42 -10.67
CA ALA A 180 11.97 -15.39 -9.70
C ALA A 180 13.49 -15.40 -9.49
N ALA A 181 14.12 -14.22 -9.48
CA ALA A 181 15.45 -14.08 -8.90
C ALA A 181 15.46 -14.72 -7.50
N PRO A 182 16.60 -15.21 -7.00
CA PRO A 182 16.67 -15.71 -5.62
C PRO A 182 16.07 -14.69 -4.64
N GLY A 183 15.01 -15.06 -3.94
CA GLY A 183 14.28 -14.17 -3.04
C GLY A 183 13.21 -13.26 -3.68
N GLY A 184 12.92 -13.39 -4.97
CA GLY A 184 11.91 -12.58 -5.67
C GLY A 184 10.48 -12.84 -5.20
N LEU A 185 9.74 -11.76 -4.93
CA LEU A 185 8.40 -11.76 -4.34
C LEU A 185 7.30 -11.19 -5.26
N GLY A 186 7.65 -10.81 -6.50
CA GLY A 186 6.75 -10.15 -7.45
C GLY A 186 7.20 -8.71 -7.75
N SER A 187 6.25 -7.81 -8.03
CA SER A 187 6.54 -6.40 -8.29
C SER A 187 5.44 -5.47 -7.77
N ILE A 188 5.82 -4.23 -7.43
CA ILE A 188 4.90 -3.10 -7.23
C ILE A 188 5.05 -2.19 -8.43
N GLY A 189 4.01 -2.10 -9.26
CA GLY A 189 4.15 -1.51 -10.59
C GLY A 189 5.26 -2.24 -11.37
N LYS A 190 6.25 -1.47 -11.84
CA LYS A 190 7.44 -2.00 -12.54
C LYS A 190 8.61 -2.34 -11.61
N LEU A 191 8.49 -2.08 -10.31
CA LEU A 191 9.59 -2.27 -9.36
C LEU A 191 9.56 -3.69 -8.80
N PRO A 192 10.58 -4.54 -9.06
CA PRO A 192 10.65 -5.87 -8.48
C PRO A 192 10.73 -5.80 -6.96
N VAL A 193 10.07 -6.72 -6.26
CA VAL A 193 10.16 -6.87 -4.81
C VAL A 193 11.00 -8.09 -4.49
N THR A 194 12.00 -7.94 -3.62
CA THR A 194 12.93 -9.02 -3.24
C THR A 194 13.13 -9.03 -1.73
N LYS A 195 13.15 -10.21 -1.12
CA LYS A 195 13.61 -10.38 0.27
C LYS A 195 15.13 -10.50 0.30
N LEU A 196 15.79 -9.59 1.01
CA LEU A 196 17.23 -9.58 1.21
C LEU A 196 17.66 -10.67 2.24
N PRO A 197 18.94 -11.11 2.22
CA PRO A 197 19.42 -12.15 3.14
C PRO A 197 19.28 -11.81 4.62
N ASN A 198 19.34 -10.52 4.98
CA ASN A 198 19.12 -10.04 6.35
C ASN A 198 17.63 -9.98 6.75
N GLY A 199 16.72 -10.31 5.85
CA GLY A 199 15.28 -10.30 6.07
C GLY A 199 14.58 -8.99 5.70
N ASP A 200 15.30 -7.96 5.25
CA ASP A 200 14.72 -6.72 4.76
C ASP A 200 14.11 -6.88 3.38
N ILE A 201 13.24 -5.94 3.01
CA ILE A 201 12.56 -5.97 1.71
C ILE A 201 13.10 -4.87 0.82
N GLN A 202 13.63 -5.27 -0.33
CA GLN A 202 14.02 -4.38 -1.40
C GLN A 202 12.84 -4.23 -2.39
N VAL A 203 12.45 -2.99 -2.67
CA VAL A 203 11.55 -2.63 -3.77
C VAL A 203 12.39 -1.85 -4.80
N GLY A 204 12.43 -2.34 -6.04
CA GLY A 204 13.33 -1.83 -7.06
C GLY A 204 14.80 -2.02 -6.69
N LYS A 205 15.62 -1.02 -6.97
CA LYS A 205 17.03 -0.88 -6.66
C LYS A 205 17.28 0.08 -5.48
N ALA A 206 16.39 1.06 -5.27
CA ALA A 206 16.63 2.14 -4.31
C ALA A 206 15.97 1.93 -2.93
N ILE A 207 14.78 1.31 -2.87
CA ILE A 207 13.92 1.36 -1.68
C ILE A 207 14.11 0.11 -0.82
N THR A 208 14.68 0.26 0.37
CA THR A 208 14.81 -0.80 1.38
C THR A 208 13.84 -0.55 2.54
N ILE A 209 13.06 -1.57 2.90
CA ILE A 209 12.16 -1.54 4.06
C ILE A 209 12.74 -2.44 5.14
N THR A 210 13.04 -1.85 6.30
CA THR A 210 13.58 -2.53 7.48
C THR A 210 12.52 -2.64 8.57
N GLY A 211 12.82 -3.29 9.70
CA GLY A 211 11.87 -3.48 10.80
C GLY A 211 11.25 -4.88 10.84
N ASP A 212 10.19 -5.04 11.63
CA ASP A 212 9.50 -6.32 11.77
C ASP A 212 8.61 -6.66 10.56
N ASP A 213 8.12 -7.90 10.50
CA ASP A 213 7.30 -8.37 9.39
C ASP A 213 5.96 -7.62 9.29
N ALA A 214 5.39 -7.15 10.41
CA ALA A 214 4.11 -6.43 10.38
C ALA A 214 4.28 -5.04 9.76
N PHE A 215 5.33 -4.31 10.16
CA PHE A 215 5.72 -3.06 9.55
C PHE A 215 6.03 -3.24 8.06
N LYS A 216 6.88 -4.22 7.71
CA LYS A 216 7.23 -4.50 6.30
C LYS A 216 6.01 -4.77 5.43
N GLN A 217 5.06 -5.57 5.92
CA GLN A 217 3.84 -5.91 5.18
C GLN A 217 2.90 -4.72 4.98
N LYS A 218 2.68 -3.89 6.02
CA LYS A 218 1.88 -2.66 5.87
C LYS A 218 2.55 -1.67 4.93
N THR A 219 3.85 -1.45 5.08
CA THR A 219 4.62 -0.52 4.24
C THR A 219 4.61 -0.97 2.78
N LEU A 220 4.78 -2.27 2.50
CA LEU A 220 4.60 -2.81 1.14
C LEU A 220 3.20 -2.50 0.59
N ALA A 221 2.17 -2.76 1.38
CA ALA A 221 0.79 -2.53 0.97
C ALA A 221 0.52 -1.04 0.67
N HIS A 222 1.07 -0.14 1.47
CA HIS A 222 0.99 1.31 1.26
C HIS A 222 1.77 1.78 0.02
N LEU A 223 2.97 1.24 -0.23
CA LEU A 223 3.67 1.46 -1.50
C LEU A 223 2.84 0.97 -2.70
N GLY A 224 2.14 -0.16 -2.55
CA GLY A 224 1.17 -0.65 -3.53
C GLY A 224 0.02 0.31 -3.80
N GLN A 225 -0.51 0.97 -2.76
CA GLN A 225 -1.55 1.99 -2.91
C GLN A 225 -1.03 3.26 -3.58
N ILE A 226 0.18 3.71 -3.22
CA ILE A 226 0.83 4.86 -3.86
C ILE A 226 1.06 4.58 -5.35
N ALA A 227 1.59 3.41 -5.67
CA ALA A 227 1.80 2.94 -7.05
C ALA A 227 0.50 2.66 -7.83
N ALA A 228 -0.67 2.67 -7.18
CA ALA A 228 -1.95 2.60 -7.88
C ALA A 228 -2.39 3.96 -8.45
N THR A 229 -1.70 5.05 -8.10
CA THR A 229 -1.85 6.38 -8.70
C THR A 229 -0.76 6.62 -9.73
N ASP A 230 -1.05 7.35 -10.82
CA ASP A 230 -0.04 7.62 -11.86
C ASP A 230 1.13 8.44 -11.29
N ASN A 231 0.85 9.51 -10.53
CA ASN A 231 1.85 10.39 -9.94
C ASN A 231 2.69 9.67 -8.87
N GLY A 232 2.07 8.82 -8.04
CA GLY A 232 2.78 8.01 -7.05
C GLY A 232 3.62 6.91 -7.69
N ASN A 233 3.13 6.25 -8.74
CA ASN A 233 3.89 5.25 -9.49
C ASN A 233 5.09 5.88 -10.21
N ASP A 234 4.94 7.08 -10.78
CA ASP A 234 6.05 7.80 -11.40
C ASP A 234 7.06 8.31 -10.36
N LEU A 235 6.60 8.81 -9.20
CA LEU A 235 7.46 9.16 -8.07
C LEU A 235 8.33 7.97 -7.63
N LEU A 236 7.73 6.79 -7.43
CA LEU A 236 8.47 5.59 -7.04
C LEU A 236 9.50 5.16 -8.10
N GLN A 237 9.16 5.24 -9.39
CA GLN A 237 10.11 4.97 -10.48
C GLN A 237 11.24 6.02 -10.53
N ALA A 238 10.93 7.27 -10.23
CA ALA A 238 11.91 8.36 -10.22
C ALA A 238 12.90 8.22 -9.06
N ILE A 239 12.41 7.86 -7.86
CA ILE A 239 13.27 7.50 -6.72
C ILE A 239 14.16 6.31 -7.10
N ASP A 240 13.60 5.26 -7.71
CA ASP A 240 14.36 4.08 -8.12
C ASP A 240 15.48 4.38 -9.13
N SER A 241 15.24 5.37 -9.99
CA SER A 241 16.16 5.76 -11.07
C SER A 241 17.13 6.88 -10.66
N SER A 242 17.00 7.44 -9.46
CA SER A 242 17.78 8.58 -8.98
C SER A 242 19.26 8.26 -8.74
N GLY A 243 19.58 6.98 -8.52
CA GLY A 243 20.91 6.54 -8.10
C GLY A 243 21.21 6.78 -6.61
N LYS A 244 20.20 7.16 -5.82
CA LYS A 244 20.27 7.28 -4.36
C LYS A 244 19.47 6.17 -3.68
N GLN A 245 19.84 5.84 -2.45
CA GLN A 245 19.16 4.84 -1.64
C GLN A 245 18.14 5.47 -0.70
N LEU A 246 17.02 4.77 -0.51
CA LEU A 246 15.99 5.08 0.47
C LEU A 246 15.91 3.92 1.48
N THR A 247 15.99 4.24 2.77
CA THR A 247 15.60 3.32 3.84
C THR A 247 14.27 3.76 4.44
N ILE A 248 13.27 2.87 4.50
CA ILE A 248 12.02 3.09 5.22
C ILE A 248 12.05 2.23 6.48
N GLN A 249 11.91 2.87 7.64
CA GLN A 249 11.94 2.22 8.95
C GLN A 249 10.77 2.69 9.81
N GLU A 250 10.48 1.95 10.88
CA GLU A 250 9.39 2.28 11.79
C GLU A 250 9.71 3.54 12.59
N SER A 251 8.75 4.46 12.64
CA SER A 251 8.89 5.71 13.39
C SER A 251 8.90 5.48 14.90
N GLY A 252 9.88 6.05 15.60
CA GLY A 252 9.99 5.98 17.05
C GLY A 252 9.07 6.94 17.82
N ASP A 253 8.59 8.00 17.19
CA ASP A 253 7.73 9.03 17.81
C ASP A 253 6.27 8.99 17.31
N GLY A 254 5.97 8.06 16.39
CA GLY A 254 4.65 7.89 15.80
C GLY A 254 4.31 8.93 14.74
N THR A 255 5.24 9.81 14.35
CA THR A 255 5.12 10.74 13.24
C THR A 255 5.70 10.15 11.95
N ASN A 256 5.61 10.90 10.86
CA ASN A 256 6.33 10.58 9.64
C ASN A 256 7.38 11.68 9.43
N SER A 257 8.58 11.30 9.04
CA SER A 257 9.61 12.29 8.67
C SER A 257 10.62 11.71 7.70
N THR A 258 11.22 12.59 6.92
CA THR A 258 12.32 12.29 6.01
C THR A 258 13.60 12.95 6.49
N SER A 259 14.69 12.20 6.51
CA SER A 259 16.03 12.70 6.82
C SER A 259 17.01 12.36 5.71
N ALA A 260 17.98 13.25 5.49
CA ALA A 260 19.02 13.10 4.48
C ALA A 260 20.27 13.91 4.89
N ASN A 261 21.40 13.72 4.21
CA ASN A 261 22.57 14.57 4.42
C ASN A 261 22.29 16.01 3.94
N PRO A 262 22.26 17.02 4.84
CA PRO A 262 21.90 18.38 4.46
C PRO A 262 22.94 19.04 3.55
N ALA A 263 24.20 18.59 3.57
CA ALA A 263 25.23 19.16 2.71
C ALA A 263 25.02 18.84 1.21
N THR A 264 24.18 17.85 0.89
CA THR A 264 23.93 17.40 -0.49
C THR A 264 22.47 17.42 -0.88
N ALA A 265 21.54 17.39 0.08
CA ALA A 265 20.10 17.40 -0.15
C ALA A 265 19.54 18.79 -0.44
N TYR A 266 20.13 19.85 0.12
CA TYR A 266 19.69 21.23 -0.10
C TYR A 266 20.28 21.84 -1.38
N ARG A 267 19.55 22.80 -1.93
CA ARG A 267 20.05 23.69 -2.98
C ARG A 267 21.30 24.43 -2.52
N ASN A 268 22.22 24.67 -3.46
CA ASN A 268 23.38 25.52 -3.23
C ASN A 268 22.94 26.98 -3.07
N ALA A 269 23.81 27.81 -2.50
CA ALA A 269 23.54 29.24 -2.30
C ALA A 269 23.26 30.03 -3.60
N ASP A 270 23.68 29.51 -4.76
CA ASP A 270 23.40 30.08 -6.08
C ASP A 270 22.06 29.60 -6.68
N GLY A 271 21.28 28.83 -5.93
CA GLY A 271 19.98 28.27 -6.33
C GLY A 271 20.06 26.98 -7.16
N THR A 272 21.27 26.55 -7.54
CA THR A 272 21.46 25.27 -8.25
C THR A 272 21.20 24.09 -7.32
N ALA A 273 20.86 22.95 -7.92
CA ALA A 273 20.68 21.72 -7.17
C ALA A 273 21.98 21.26 -6.49
N GLY A 274 21.86 20.74 -5.27
CA GLY A 274 22.93 19.99 -4.60
C GLY A 274 23.28 18.69 -5.33
N SER A 275 24.24 17.93 -4.80
CA SER A 275 24.68 16.66 -5.41
C SER A 275 23.74 15.47 -5.14
N GLY A 276 22.66 15.70 -4.38
CA GLY A 276 21.68 14.70 -4.03
C GLY A 276 22.11 13.78 -2.90
N SER A 277 21.15 13.20 -2.20
CA SER A 277 21.38 12.48 -0.95
C SER A 277 20.60 11.19 -0.86
N ASP A 278 21.19 10.19 -0.20
CA ASP A 278 20.43 9.05 0.31
C ASP A 278 19.50 9.54 1.44
N SER A 279 18.37 8.87 1.62
CA SER A 279 17.36 9.28 2.59
C SER A 279 16.91 8.14 3.50
N THR A 280 16.50 8.50 4.71
CA THR A 280 15.75 7.62 5.61
C THR A 280 14.38 8.23 5.88
N VAL A 281 13.34 7.42 5.76
CA VAL A 281 11.97 7.78 6.17
C VAL A 281 11.63 7.00 7.43
N ASP A 282 11.37 7.75 8.51
CA ASP A 282 10.72 7.23 9.71
C ASP A 282 9.21 7.24 9.46
N TYR A 283 8.57 6.08 9.45
CA TYR A 283 7.19 5.93 9.02
C TYR A 283 6.30 5.32 10.10
N ASN A 284 5.15 5.94 10.35
CA ASN A 284 4.06 5.33 11.10
C ASN A 284 2.97 4.79 10.14
N PRO A 285 2.88 3.46 9.93
CA PRO A 285 1.88 2.87 9.04
C PRO A 285 0.46 2.90 9.62
N ASP A 286 0.28 3.30 10.87
CA ASP A 286 -1.02 3.34 11.55
C ASP A 286 -1.54 4.78 11.75
N ARG A 287 -0.79 5.80 11.30
CA ARG A 287 -1.22 7.20 11.41
C ARG A 287 -2.29 7.55 10.38
N THR A 288 -3.54 7.52 10.81
CA THR A 288 -4.72 7.82 9.97
C THR A 288 -5.21 9.27 10.06
N THR A 289 -4.62 10.09 10.92
CA THR A 289 -5.05 11.47 11.11
C THR A 289 -3.91 12.42 11.45
N LEU A 290 -4.03 13.67 11.00
CA LEU A 290 -3.16 14.81 11.33
C LEU A 290 -3.80 15.74 12.37
N ARG A 291 -4.95 15.35 12.94
CA ARG A 291 -5.69 16.16 13.91
C ARG A 291 -4.96 16.27 15.24
N ASP A 292 -5.10 17.44 15.86
CA ASP A 292 -4.72 17.60 17.25
C ASP A 292 -5.66 16.81 18.18
N PRO A 293 -5.19 16.33 19.34
CA PRO A 293 -6.04 15.70 20.33
C PRO A 293 -7.24 16.58 20.70
N GLY A 294 -8.45 16.10 20.41
CA GLY A 294 -9.70 16.83 20.68
C GLY A 294 -10.18 17.75 19.56
N GLU A 295 -9.45 17.85 18.44
CA GLU A 295 -9.91 18.61 17.26
C GLU A 295 -11.12 17.92 16.60
N ALA A 296 -12.22 18.66 16.46
CA ALA A 296 -13.43 18.15 15.82
C ALA A 296 -13.26 17.98 14.30
N SER A 297 -13.90 16.95 13.76
CA SER A 297 -14.03 16.77 12.30
C SER A 297 -15.07 17.75 11.73
N THR A 298 -14.63 18.59 10.80
CA THR A 298 -15.43 19.57 10.06
C THR A 298 -15.20 19.39 8.56
N ALA A 299 -16.03 20.01 7.73
CA ALA A 299 -15.86 19.98 6.28
C ALA A 299 -14.51 20.59 5.85
N ASP A 300 -14.06 21.65 6.53
CA ASP A 300 -12.86 22.41 6.17
C ASP A 300 -11.56 21.68 6.54
N ASN A 301 -11.59 20.79 7.53
CA ASN A 301 -10.41 20.03 7.98
C ASN A 301 -10.53 18.52 7.71
N ALA A 302 -11.49 18.09 6.89
CA ALA A 302 -11.70 16.67 6.55
C ALA A 302 -10.47 16.01 5.91
N TRP A 303 -9.62 16.79 5.23
CA TRP A 303 -8.37 16.34 4.61
C TRP A 303 -7.32 15.80 5.60
N LYS A 304 -7.42 16.20 6.89
CA LYS A 304 -6.54 15.74 7.96
C LYS A 304 -6.75 14.26 8.27
N ASP A 305 -7.95 13.73 8.02
CA ASP A 305 -8.20 12.29 8.06
C ASP A 305 -7.78 11.70 6.71
N ARG A 306 -6.77 10.83 6.75
CA ARG A 306 -6.13 10.33 5.54
C ARG A 306 -5.68 8.88 5.68
N PRO A 307 -5.67 8.09 4.60
CA PRO A 307 -4.95 6.83 4.58
C PRO A 307 -3.49 7.02 5.03
N PRO A 308 -2.90 6.13 5.84
CA PRO A 308 -1.50 6.24 6.26
C PRO A 308 -0.53 6.33 5.07
N ALA A 309 -0.86 5.67 3.95
CA ALA A 309 -0.10 5.70 2.71
C ALA A 309 0.02 7.11 2.09
N VAL A 310 -0.95 8.01 2.31
CA VAL A 310 -0.84 9.41 1.85
C VAL A 310 0.28 10.14 2.60
N GLY A 311 0.48 9.82 3.88
CA GLY A 311 1.60 10.37 4.64
C GLY A 311 2.94 9.81 4.22
N LEU A 312 3.00 8.53 3.85
CA LEU A 312 4.22 7.99 3.24
C LEU A 312 4.49 8.67 1.90
N ALA A 313 3.46 8.90 1.09
CA ALA A 313 3.59 9.58 -0.20
C ALA A 313 4.18 10.99 -0.05
N HIS A 314 3.76 11.72 0.98
CA HIS A 314 4.32 13.03 1.34
C HIS A 314 5.84 12.93 1.58
N GLU A 315 6.27 12.04 2.48
CA GLU A 315 7.70 11.81 2.75
C GLU A 315 8.48 11.39 1.51
N LEU A 316 7.89 10.57 0.63
CA LEU A 316 8.54 10.17 -0.61
C LEU A 316 8.78 11.34 -1.57
N VAL A 317 7.97 12.41 -1.52
CA VAL A 317 8.27 13.64 -2.27
C VAL A 317 9.54 14.30 -1.73
N HIS A 318 9.71 14.35 -0.40
CA HIS A 318 10.95 14.83 0.21
C HIS A 318 12.16 13.95 -0.14
N VAL A 319 11.98 12.62 -0.20
CA VAL A 319 13.04 11.72 -0.68
C VAL A 319 13.45 12.07 -2.11
N TYR A 320 12.48 12.32 -3.00
CA TYR A 320 12.79 12.72 -4.36
C TYR A 320 13.48 14.09 -4.43
N GLN A 321 13.03 15.08 -3.67
CA GLN A 321 13.71 16.37 -3.56
C GLN A 321 15.15 16.21 -3.06
N ALA A 322 15.36 15.45 -1.98
CA ALA A 322 16.68 15.18 -1.41
C ALA A 322 17.59 14.44 -2.39
N ALA A 323 17.06 13.46 -3.13
CA ALA A 323 17.80 12.69 -4.11
C ALA A 323 18.31 13.55 -5.27
N ASN A 324 17.59 14.63 -5.60
CA ASN A 324 17.97 15.60 -6.63
C ASN A 324 18.68 16.85 -6.07
N GLY A 325 18.91 16.94 -4.76
CA GLY A 325 19.55 18.12 -4.16
C GLY A 325 18.67 19.38 -4.19
N GLU A 326 17.35 19.21 -4.10
CA GLU A 326 16.36 20.27 -4.34
C GLU A 326 15.67 20.79 -3.07
N TRP A 327 16.02 20.30 -1.86
CA TRP A 327 15.46 20.85 -0.62
C TRP A 327 15.71 22.36 -0.53
N ASP A 328 14.68 23.08 -0.09
CA ASP A 328 14.64 24.53 -0.06
C ASP A 328 14.02 25.03 1.25
N SER A 329 14.90 25.46 2.16
CA SER A 329 14.50 25.98 3.47
C SER A 329 14.01 27.43 3.42
N ALA A 330 13.94 28.06 2.24
CA ALA A 330 13.27 29.35 2.12
C ALA A 330 11.78 29.19 2.43
N THR A 331 11.17 30.24 2.96
CA THR A 331 9.76 30.20 3.37
C THR A 331 8.88 31.03 2.43
N ALA A 332 7.61 30.64 2.32
CA ALA A 332 6.57 31.35 1.58
C ALA A 332 5.22 31.29 2.32
N ASP A 333 4.25 32.08 1.85
CA ASP A 333 2.88 32.10 2.39
C ASP A 333 2.28 30.68 2.39
N ASN A 334 1.94 30.19 3.58
CA ASN A 334 1.32 28.88 3.78
C ASN A 334 -0.20 28.92 3.53
N ASP A 335 -0.86 29.91 4.12
CA ASP A 335 -2.31 30.06 4.08
C ASP A 335 -2.76 31.53 4.12
N GLY A 336 -4.07 31.74 4.30
CA GLY A 336 -4.66 33.07 4.48
C GLY A 336 -4.60 33.60 5.92
N LEU A 337 -4.06 32.83 6.87
CA LEU A 337 -3.99 33.19 8.27
C LEU A 337 -2.76 34.07 8.54
N VAL A 338 -2.84 34.79 9.65
CA VAL A 338 -1.81 35.73 10.08
C VAL A 338 -0.69 34.96 10.81
N ASP A 339 0.57 35.33 10.56
CA ASP A 339 1.72 34.76 11.26
C ASP A 339 1.64 35.12 12.77
N PRO A 340 1.64 34.12 13.68
CA PRO A 340 1.59 34.36 15.12
C PRO A 340 2.76 35.20 15.67
N ALA A 341 3.93 35.13 15.02
CA ALA A 341 5.14 35.86 15.41
C ALA A 341 5.22 37.25 14.79
N ASP A 342 4.59 37.47 13.63
CA ASP A 342 4.54 38.78 12.94
C ASP A 342 3.15 39.03 12.34
N PRO A 343 2.25 39.71 13.06
CA PRO A 343 0.88 39.93 12.59
C PRO A 343 0.72 40.76 11.32
N SER A 344 1.81 41.31 10.77
CA SER A 344 1.83 42.01 9.48
C SER A 344 2.02 41.07 8.28
N LYS A 345 2.35 39.79 8.53
CA LYS A 345 2.58 38.75 7.53
C LYS A 345 1.54 37.66 7.61
N LYS A 346 1.44 36.87 6.54
CA LYS A 346 0.72 35.60 6.59
C LYS A 346 1.61 34.52 7.18
N ALA A 347 0.99 33.51 7.79
CA ALA A 347 1.71 32.33 8.28
C ALA A 347 2.59 31.76 7.16
N GLN A 348 3.85 31.49 7.47
CA GLN A 348 4.85 31.01 6.52
C GLN A 348 5.12 29.53 6.74
N GLU A 349 5.49 28.83 5.68
CA GLU A 349 6.06 27.48 5.72
C GLU A 349 7.22 27.37 4.72
N THR A 350 8.09 26.38 4.89
CA THR A 350 9.19 26.10 3.97
C THR A 350 8.68 25.68 2.58
N ILE A 351 9.39 26.10 1.53
CA ILE A 351 8.99 25.86 0.14
C ILE A 351 8.95 24.37 -0.19
N ASP A 352 9.86 23.57 0.37
CA ASP A 352 9.87 22.13 0.17
C ASP A 352 8.60 21.43 0.69
N GLU A 353 8.06 21.86 1.84
CA GLU A 353 6.79 21.40 2.40
C GLU A 353 5.59 21.82 1.55
N LEU A 354 5.57 23.09 1.09
CA LEU A 354 4.53 23.59 0.19
C LEU A 354 4.53 22.84 -1.16
N GLN A 355 5.71 22.52 -1.69
CA GLN A 355 5.86 21.69 -2.89
C GLN A 355 5.43 20.25 -2.63
N ALA A 356 5.85 19.66 -1.51
CA ALA A 356 5.51 18.27 -1.15
C ALA A 356 4.00 18.10 -0.97
N ALA A 357 3.34 19.02 -0.28
CA ALA A 357 1.89 19.06 -0.17
C ALA A 357 1.21 19.37 -1.52
N GLY A 358 1.83 20.23 -2.34
CA GLY A 358 1.27 20.74 -3.58
C GLY A 358 0.29 21.88 -3.33
N ILE A 359 0.76 22.90 -2.61
CA ILE A 359 0.00 24.11 -2.26
C ILE A 359 0.37 25.23 -3.25
N PRO A 360 -0.60 25.88 -3.91
CA PRO A 360 -0.31 26.96 -4.86
C PRO A 360 0.46 28.13 -4.22
N PRO A 361 1.41 28.75 -4.95
CA PRO A 361 1.79 28.51 -6.35
C PRO A 361 2.84 27.39 -6.54
N HIS A 362 3.15 26.63 -5.49
CA HIS A 362 4.17 25.57 -5.49
C HIS A 362 3.63 24.20 -5.94
N ASP A 363 2.36 24.13 -6.34
CA ASP A 363 1.66 22.94 -6.84
C ASP A 363 2.15 22.45 -8.22
N THR A 364 3.03 23.22 -8.87
CA THR A 364 3.66 22.85 -10.15
C THR A 364 4.77 21.82 -10.02
N TYR A 365 5.27 21.53 -8.80
CA TYR A 365 6.31 20.51 -8.58
C TYR A 365 5.84 19.14 -9.13
N PRO A 366 6.70 18.33 -9.79
CA PRO A 366 6.24 17.19 -10.58
C PRO A 366 5.42 16.16 -9.79
N TYR A 367 5.83 15.90 -8.54
CA TYR A 367 5.17 14.95 -7.64
C TYR A 367 4.69 15.68 -6.40
N THR A 368 3.42 15.50 -6.02
CA THR A 368 2.86 16.15 -4.83
C THR A 368 1.83 15.25 -4.15
N GLU A 369 1.66 15.43 -2.84
CA GLU A 369 0.61 14.79 -2.05
C GLU A 369 -0.77 15.07 -2.68
N ASN A 370 -1.06 16.31 -3.07
CA ASN A 370 -2.34 16.69 -3.66
C ASN A 370 -2.62 16.06 -5.04
N LYS A 371 -1.59 15.82 -5.87
CA LYS A 371 -1.74 15.07 -7.13
C LYS A 371 -2.06 13.60 -6.85
N ILE A 372 -1.40 13.00 -5.86
CA ILE A 372 -1.64 11.62 -5.44
C ILE A 372 -3.05 11.48 -4.83
N ARG A 373 -3.48 12.42 -3.98
CA ARG A 373 -4.84 12.48 -3.41
C ARG A 373 -5.92 12.59 -4.49
N ASP A 374 -5.68 13.39 -5.52
CA ASP A 374 -6.60 13.59 -6.65
C ASP A 374 -6.83 12.30 -7.45
N GLN A 375 -5.77 11.51 -7.61
CA GLN A 375 -5.76 10.22 -8.32
C GLN A 375 -6.13 9.02 -7.44
N TRP A 376 -6.27 9.21 -6.13
CA TRP A 376 -6.57 8.14 -5.19
C TRP A 376 -7.97 7.55 -5.44
N SER A 377 -8.17 6.27 -5.10
CA SER A 377 -9.48 5.61 -5.19
C SER A 377 -9.91 5.08 -3.82
N PRO A 378 -10.92 5.70 -3.16
CA PRO A 378 -11.71 6.84 -3.63
C PRO A 378 -10.89 8.13 -3.52
N LYS A 379 -11.23 9.13 -4.34
CA LYS A 379 -10.53 10.42 -4.33
C LYS A 379 -10.46 10.99 -2.90
N GLN A 380 -9.28 11.39 -2.47
CA GLN A 380 -9.06 11.97 -1.16
C GLN A 380 -9.20 13.50 -1.20
N PRO A 381 -9.72 14.15 -0.14
CA PRO A 381 -9.71 15.61 -0.05
C PRO A 381 -8.27 16.13 -0.11
N GLN A 382 -8.06 17.23 -0.85
CA GLN A 382 -6.75 17.88 -0.95
C GLN A 382 -6.40 18.63 0.34
N ARG A 383 -5.10 18.71 0.63
CA ARG A 383 -4.50 19.51 1.70
C ARG A 383 -4.39 20.96 1.20
N PRO A 384 -5.17 21.92 1.76
CA PRO A 384 -5.21 23.28 1.25
C PRO A 384 -4.10 24.20 1.82
N TYR A 385 -3.46 23.78 2.91
CA TYR A 385 -2.37 24.46 3.61
C TYR A 385 -1.55 23.42 4.40
N TYR A 386 -0.34 23.79 4.80
CA TYR A 386 0.52 22.96 5.63
C TYR A 386 0.20 23.11 7.11
#